data_AF-A0A1E4EUJ1-F1
#
_entry.id   AF-A0A1E4EUJ1-F1
#
_cell.length_a   1.000
_cell.length_b   1.000
_cell.length_c   1.000
_cell.angle_alpha   90.00
_cell.angle_beta   90.00
_cell.angle_gamma   90.00
#
_symmetry.space_group_name_H-M   'P 1'
#
loop_
_entity.id
_entity.type
_entity.pdbx_description
1 polymer ?
#
loop_
_entity_poly.entity_id
_entity_poly.type
_entity_poly.pdbx_seq_one_letter_code
_entity_poly.pdbx_strand_id
1 'polypeptide(L)'
;MLSVVRDVIGKTEEPAPSATEPAEETVAAGDAEPEPKETDDTNYSDVPFNKHPRFQQLLRQKKEFEADAQQHRIVQDFMKQNDLDPEEAADGLQIMALMKKDPTKALEALKPHIQRLLEATGETLPQDLRAKVQAGELPLDAAKEVSRARATLQHQQETQRQAEQRRQEDERVQQGRALRDTAISWANDRNTRDPAFQSKEPLMRREIAFLQREEGIPNTPEGVRDQLNRAYASVNQQARVVAPAAAPRPAVRPVTGGTAPGTPAAEPASMLDAIKMGLRK
;
A
#
# COMPACT_ATOMS: atom_id res chain seq x y z
N MET A 1 -10.98 -11.21 6.10
CA MET A 1 -10.10 -10.21 6.74
C MET A 1 -10.06 -8.88 5.97
N LEU A 2 -9.57 -8.83 4.72
CA LEU A 2 -9.49 -7.58 3.91
C LEU A 2 -10.87 -7.00 3.55
N SER A 3 -11.91 -7.81 3.56
CA SER A 3 -13.27 -7.46 3.17
C SER A 3 -14.03 -6.66 4.23
N VAL A 4 -13.75 -6.85 5.53
CA VAL A 4 -14.32 -6.01 6.62
C VAL A 4 -13.68 -4.62 6.59
N VAL A 5 -12.36 -4.56 6.41
CA VAL A 5 -11.60 -3.31 6.30
C VAL A 5 -12.05 -2.49 5.09
N ARG A 6 -12.28 -3.14 3.94
CA ARG A 6 -12.76 -2.50 2.72
C ARG A 6 -14.15 -1.87 2.87
N ASP A 7 -15.06 -2.53 3.60
CA ASP A 7 -16.40 -1.99 3.84
C ASP A 7 -16.35 -0.79 4.79
N VAL A 8 -15.51 -0.84 5.84
CA VAL A 8 -15.40 0.22 6.86
C VAL A 8 -14.96 1.57 6.29
N ILE A 9 -14.13 1.58 5.24
CA ILE A 9 -13.49 2.80 4.71
C ILE A 9 -14.23 3.33 3.48
N GLY A 10 -15.25 2.60 3.00
CA GLY A 10 -15.87 2.89 1.71
C GLY A 10 -14.98 2.48 0.53
N LYS A 11 -15.62 2.09 -0.57
CA LYS A 11 -15.00 1.52 -1.77
C LYS A 11 -14.02 2.51 -2.42
N THR A 12 -12.73 2.39 -2.12
CA THR A 12 -11.65 2.98 -2.93
C THR A 12 -11.37 2.05 -4.11
N GLU A 13 -11.42 2.59 -5.32
CA GLU A 13 -11.17 1.92 -6.61
C GLU A 13 -9.94 0.99 -6.60
N GLU A 14 -10.12 -0.21 -7.15
CA GLU A 14 -9.04 -1.13 -7.51
C GLU A 14 -8.42 -0.64 -8.84
N PRO A 15 -7.09 -0.41 -8.93
CA PRO A 15 -6.46 -0.22 -10.24
C PRO A 15 -6.48 -1.54 -11.01
N ALA A 16 -6.92 -1.46 -12.27
CA ALA A 16 -7.10 -2.57 -13.19
C ALA A 16 -5.77 -3.34 -13.47
N PRO A 17 -5.81 -4.66 -13.67
CA PRO A 17 -4.66 -5.40 -14.17
C PRO A 17 -4.44 -5.05 -15.66
N SER A 18 -3.31 -4.42 -15.95
CA SER A 18 -2.83 -4.21 -17.31
C SER A 18 -2.47 -5.58 -17.93
N ALA A 19 -3.31 -6.03 -18.85
CA ALA A 19 -3.03 -7.13 -19.75
C ALA A 19 -2.42 -6.55 -21.02
N THR A 20 -1.13 -6.76 -21.22
CA THR A 20 -0.49 -6.63 -22.54
C THR A 20 0.40 -7.85 -22.75
N GLU A 21 -0.14 -8.83 -23.45
CA GLU A 21 0.68 -9.76 -24.24
C GLU A 21 1.33 -8.99 -25.38
N PRO A 22 2.58 -9.33 -25.76
CA PRO A 22 3.00 -9.19 -27.14
C PRO A 22 3.24 -10.56 -27.76
N ALA A 23 2.60 -10.75 -28.91
CA ALA A 23 2.82 -11.83 -29.85
C ALA A 23 4.24 -11.83 -30.41
N GLU A 24 4.73 -13.03 -30.70
CA GLU A 24 5.95 -13.31 -31.45
C GLU A 24 5.93 -12.71 -32.86
N GLU A 25 7.05 -12.12 -33.29
CA GLU A 25 7.54 -12.35 -34.64
C GLU A 25 9.08 -12.31 -34.67
N THR A 26 9.62 -13.30 -35.36
CA THR A 26 11.00 -13.77 -35.42
C THR A 26 11.92 -12.88 -36.28
N VAL A 27 13.20 -12.77 -35.87
CA VAL A 27 14.33 -12.70 -36.81
C VAL A 27 15.55 -13.44 -36.26
N ALA A 28 16.08 -14.33 -37.10
CA ALA A 28 17.20 -15.23 -36.84
C ALA A 28 18.56 -14.53 -36.99
N ALA A 29 19.55 -14.95 -36.18
CA ALA A 29 20.77 -15.65 -36.61
C ALA A 29 21.97 -15.39 -35.68
N GLY A 30 22.49 -16.48 -35.11
CA GLY A 30 23.92 -16.71 -34.84
C GLY A 30 24.53 -16.07 -33.59
N ASP A 31 24.69 -16.84 -32.52
CA ASP A 31 25.98 -17.44 -32.19
C ASP A 31 25.79 -18.56 -31.15
N ALA A 32 26.63 -19.59 -31.24
CA ALA A 32 26.47 -20.81 -30.47
C ALA A 32 27.08 -20.67 -29.06
N GLU A 33 26.23 -20.74 -28.04
CA GLU A 33 26.63 -21.09 -26.67
C GLU A 33 25.84 -22.32 -26.20
N PRO A 34 26.47 -23.25 -25.46
CA PRO A 34 25.94 -24.57 -25.22
C PRO A 34 24.73 -24.51 -24.29
N GLU A 35 23.61 -25.10 -24.71
CA GLU A 35 22.45 -25.33 -23.85
C GLU A 35 22.87 -26.05 -22.55
N PRO A 36 22.42 -25.58 -21.38
CA PRO A 36 22.57 -26.34 -20.15
C PRO A 36 21.64 -27.53 -20.26
N LYS A 37 22.21 -28.74 -20.33
CA LYS A 37 21.48 -30.00 -20.27
C LYS A 37 20.41 -29.94 -19.17
N GLU A 38 19.15 -30.00 -19.57
CA GLU A 38 18.05 -30.33 -18.65
C GLU A 38 18.29 -31.74 -18.10
N THR A 39 18.86 -31.80 -16.91
CA THR A 39 18.83 -33.03 -16.10
C THR A 39 17.48 -33.05 -15.39
N ASP A 40 16.54 -33.81 -15.94
CA ASP A 40 15.31 -34.25 -15.27
C ASP A 40 15.67 -35.22 -14.13
N ASP A 41 16.34 -34.74 -13.09
CA ASP A 41 16.60 -35.51 -11.89
C ASP A 41 15.54 -35.17 -10.84
N THR A 42 14.36 -35.77 -10.98
CA THR A 42 13.17 -35.53 -10.13
C THR A 42 13.29 -36.09 -8.71
N ASN A 43 14.50 -36.36 -8.22
CA ASN A 43 14.73 -36.85 -6.86
C ASN A 43 15.65 -35.91 -6.05
N TYR A 44 15.05 -34.84 -5.53
CA TYR A 44 15.73 -33.86 -4.68
C TYR A 44 15.43 -34.05 -3.18
N SER A 45 15.10 -35.27 -2.75
CA SER A 45 14.68 -35.55 -1.37
C SER A 45 15.78 -35.37 -0.31
N ASP A 46 17.06 -35.26 -0.73
CA ASP A 46 18.22 -35.20 0.17
C ASP A 46 19.06 -33.92 0.01
N VAL A 47 18.57 -32.93 -0.75
CA VAL A 47 19.25 -31.65 -0.92
C VAL A 47 18.53 -30.59 -0.08
N PRO A 48 19.21 -29.89 0.86
CA PRO A 48 18.61 -28.79 1.59
C PRO A 48 17.98 -27.78 0.62
N PHE A 49 16.74 -27.35 0.89
CA PHE A 49 15.92 -26.52 -0.02
C PHE A 49 16.69 -25.34 -0.65
N ASN A 50 17.59 -24.71 0.11
CA ASN A 50 18.40 -23.57 -0.33
C ASN A 50 19.42 -23.91 -1.44
N LYS A 51 19.69 -25.18 -1.71
CA LYS A 51 20.59 -25.67 -2.76
C LYS A 51 19.86 -26.28 -3.97
N HIS A 52 18.52 -26.31 -3.95
CA HIS A 52 17.74 -26.84 -5.06
C HIS A 52 17.93 -25.97 -6.32
N PRO A 53 18.20 -26.54 -7.51
CA PRO A 53 18.48 -25.77 -8.73
C PRO A 53 17.34 -24.80 -9.11
N ARG A 54 16.08 -25.25 -9.06
CA ARG A 54 14.91 -24.35 -9.23
C ARG A 54 14.84 -23.21 -8.21
N PHE A 55 15.18 -23.46 -6.94
CA PHE A 55 15.21 -22.41 -5.92
C PHE A 55 16.32 -21.39 -6.19
N GLN A 56 17.49 -21.84 -6.65
CA GLN A 56 18.57 -20.94 -7.05
C GLN A 56 18.21 -20.12 -8.30
N GLN A 57 17.54 -20.72 -9.29
CA GLN A 57 17.03 -20.00 -10.47
C GLN A 57 16.02 -18.93 -10.06
N LEU A 58 15.03 -19.27 -9.22
CA LEU A 58 14.06 -18.29 -8.69
C LEU A 58 14.74 -17.20 -7.87
N LEU A 59 15.79 -17.52 -7.11
CA LEU A 59 16.54 -16.53 -6.34
C LEU A 59 17.33 -15.58 -7.24
N ARG A 60 17.89 -16.06 -8.37
CA ARG A 60 18.55 -15.22 -9.37
C ARG A 60 17.55 -14.29 -10.05
N GLN A 61 16.45 -14.84 -10.57
CA GLN A 61 15.36 -14.06 -11.16
C GLN A 61 14.82 -13.01 -10.19
N LYS A 62 14.62 -13.38 -8.91
CA LYS A 62 14.21 -12.43 -7.87
C LYS A 62 15.23 -11.30 -7.71
N LYS A 63 16.53 -11.59 -7.68
CA LYS A 63 17.58 -10.58 -7.54
C LYS A 63 17.65 -9.65 -8.75
N GLU A 64 17.48 -10.18 -9.96
CA GLU A 64 17.42 -9.40 -11.20
C GLU A 64 16.22 -8.46 -11.17
N PHE A 65 15.02 -8.99 -10.90
CA PHE A 65 13.82 -8.15 -10.75
C PHE A 65 13.91 -7.17 -9.59
N GLU A 66 14.60 -7.51 -8.50
CA GLU A 66 14.84 -6.59 -7.39
C GLU A 66 15.74 -5.43 -7.81
N ALA A 67 16.78 -5.68 -8.62
CA ALA A 67 17.64 -4.65 -9.18
C ALA A 67 16.86 -3.73 -10.14
N ASP A 68 16.08 -4.29 -11.06
CA ASP A 68 15.25 -3.51 -11.99
C ASP A 68 14.20 -2.67 -11.25
N ALA A 69 13.53 -3.28 -10.25
CA ALA A 69 12.56 -2.57 -9.42
C ALA A 69 13.21 -1.43 -8.61
N GLN A 70 14.46 -1.60 -8.15
CA GLN A 70 15.20 -0.51 -7.49
C GLN A 70 15.47 0.64 -8.46
N GLN A 71 15.92 0.36 -9.68
CA GLN A 71 16.15 1.39 -10.69
C GLN A 71 14.85 2.13 -11.05
N HIS A 72 13.75 1.39 -11.22
CA HIS A 72 12.45 1.98 -11.50
C HIS A 72 11.97 2.88 -10.36
N ARG A 73 12.18 2.48 -9.10
CA ARG A 73 11.87 3.33 -7.94
C ARG A 73 12.69 4.62 -7.95
N ILE A 74 13.99 4.55 -8.23
CA ILE A 74 14.85 5.73 -8.31
C ILE A 74 14.32 6.71 -9.37
N VAL A 75 13.96 6.21 -10.56
CA VAL A 75 13.41 7.05 -11.63
C VAL A 75 12.05 7.65 -11.21
N GLN A 76 11.15 6.84 -10.65
CA GLN A 76 9.86 7.34 -10.17
C GLN A 76 10.00 8.38 -9.06
N ASP A 77 10.93 8.18 -8.13
CA ASP A 77 11.18 9.11 -7.03
C ASP A 77 11.78 10.41 -7.57
N PHE A 78 12.71 10.34 -8.53
CA PHE A 78 13.23 11.52 -9.21
C PHE A 78 12.12 12.29 -9.93
N MET A 79 11.26 11.61 -10.68
CA MET A 79 10.14 12.25 -11.37
C MET A 79 9.16 12.92 -10.40
N LYS A 80 8.80 12.23 -9.30
CA LYS A 80 7.93 12.79 -8.25
C LYS A 80 8.54 13.99 -7.54
N GLN A 81 9.85 13.98 -7.30
CA GLN A 81 10.54 15.09 -6.64
C GLN A 81 10.63 16.33 -7.51
N ASN A 82 10.67 16.15 -8.83
CA ASN A 82 10.80 17.24 -9.80
C ASN A 82 9.48 17.57 -10.52
N ASP A 83 8.38 16.94 -10.11
CA ASP A 83 7.05 17.12 -10.69
C ASP A 83 7.01 16.90 -12.21
N LEU A 84 7.74 15.88 -12.66
CA LEU A 84 7.77 15.47 -14.05
C LEU A 84 6.72 14.41 -14.32
N ASP A 85 5.87 14.68 -15.31
CA ASP A 85 4.99 13.64 -15.86
C ASP A 85 5.81 12.59 -16.65
N PRO A 86 5.38 11.31 -16.72
CA PRO A 86 6.02 10.31 -17.58
C PRO A 86 6.20 10.73 -19.03
N GLU A 87 5.24 11.45 -19.61
CA GLU A 87 5.34 11.95 -20.97
C GLU A 87 6.41 13.04 -21.07
N GLU A 88 6.47 13.96 -20.12
CA GLU A 88 7.48 15.03 -20.09
C GLU A 88 8.90 14.50 -19.89
N ALA A 89 9.06 13.49 -19.02
CA ALA A 89 10.34 12.83 -18.79
C ALA A 89 10.79 12.08 -20.05
N ALA A 90 9.88 11.38 -20.73
CA ALA A 90 10.16 10.69 -21.99
C ALA A 90 10.53 11.67 -23.10
N ASP A 91 9.77 12.76 -23.26
CA ASP A 91 10.04 13.82 -24.24
C ASP A 91 11.40 14.47 -23.98
N GLY A 92 11.73 14.77 -22.72
CA GLY A 92 13.04 15.31 -22.35
C GLY A 92 14.19 14.37 -22.71
N LEU A 93 14.06 13.08 -22.41
CA LEU A 93 15.06 12.07 -22.78
C LEU A 93 15.16 11.90 -24.30
N GLN A 94 14.05 11.97 -25.01
CA GLN A 94 14.00 11.88 -26.47
C GLN A 94 14.68 13.09 -27.12
N ILE A 95 14.43 14.31 -26.62
CA ILE A 95 15.13 15.53 -27.08
C ILE A 95 16.64 15.39 -26.82
N MET A 96 17.05 14.92 -25.65
CA MET A 96 18.47 14.68 -25.34
C MET A 96 19.10 13.63 -26.25
N ALA A 97 18.37 12.58 -26.61
CA ALA A 97 18.81 11.59 -27.58
C ALA A 97 18.93 12.18 -28.99
N LEU A 98 17.97 13.02 -29.41
CA LEU A 98 18.02 13.78 -30.66
C LEU A 98 19.21 14.73 -30.68
N MET A 99 19.54 15.42 -29.58
CA MET A 99 20.71 16.31 -29.54
C MET A 99 22.03 15.60 -29.91
N LYS A 100 22.14 14.31 -29.58
CA LYS A 100 23.31 13.49 -29.92
C LYS A 100 23.26 12.91 -31.33
N LYS A 101 22.07 12.59 -31.85
CA LYS A 101 21.89 11.89 -33.14
C LYS A 101 21.56 12.83 -34.31
N ASP A 102 20.69 13.81 -34.08
CA ASP A 102 20.15 14.76 -35.06
C ASP A 102 19.91 16.13 -34.38
N PRO A 103 20.93 17.00 -34.30
CA PRO A 103 20.85 18.27 -33.58
C PRO A 103 19.84 19.24 -34.21
N THR A 104 19.59 19.13 -35.53
CA THR A 104 18.59 19.94 -36.24
C THR A 104 17.18 19.66 -35.74
N LYS A 105 16.78 18.38 -35.65
CA LYS A 105 15.47 18.01 -35.10
C LYS A 105 15.36 18.30 -33.61
N ALA A 106 16.44 18.13 -32.86
CA ALA A 106 16.46 18.48 -31.44
C ALA A 106 16.16 19.97 -31.23
N LEU A 107 16.74 20.85 -32.06
CA LEU A 107 16.49 22.29 -31.99
C LEU A 107 15.02 22.60 -32.32
N GLU A 108 14.43 21.94 -33.33
CA GLU A 108 13.01 22.10 -33.66
C GLU A 108 12.09 21.67 -32.51
N ALA A 109 12.38 20.54 -31.87
CA ALA A 109 11.65 20.07 -30.69
C ALA A 109 11.83 21.00 -29.49
N LEU A 110 13.00 21.63 -29.31
CA LEU A 110 13.29 22.49 -28.17
C LEU A 110 12.67 23.90 -28.29
N LYS A 111 12.45 24.42 -29.50
CA LYS A 111 11.84 25.73 -29.76
C LYS A 111 10.58 26.02 -28.94
N PRO A 112 9.54 25.16 -28.91
CA PRO A 112 8.34 25.41 -28.11
C PRO A 112 8.64 25.48 -26.61
N HIS A 113 9.56 24.67 -26.10
CA HIS A 113 9.96 24.72 -24.68
C HIS A 113 10.68 26.03 -24.34
N ILE A 114 11.59 26.49 -25.21
CA ILE A 114 12.25 27.78 -25.06
C ILE A 114 11.23 28.91 -25.08
N GLN A 115 10.26 28.89 -25.99
CA GLN A 115 9.24 29.93 -26.06
C GLN A 115 8.42 30.01 -24.77
N ARG A 116 7.99 28.86 -24.22
CA ARG A 116 7.31 28.80 -22.92
C ARG A 116 8.20 29.33 -21.79
N LEU A 117 9.48 29.00 -21.79
CA LEU A 117 10.44 29.49 -20.78
C LEU A 117 10.63 31.01 -20.87
N LEU A 118 10.71 31.57 -22.08
CA LEU A 118 10.82 33.02 -22.29
C LEU A 118 9.56 33.77 -21.84
N GLU A 119 8.39 33.17 -22.01
CA GLU A 119 7.13 33.69 -21.49
C GLU A 119 7.09 33.59 -19.95
N ALA A 120 7.43 32.43 -19.40
CA ALA A 120 7.40 32.17 -17.95
C ALA A 120 8.43 32.99 -17.17
N THR A 121 9.54 33.37 -17.78
CA THR A 121 10.58 34.25 -17.18
C THR A 121 10.32 35.73 -17.44
N GLY A 122 9.34 36.07 -18.29
CA GLY A 122 9.02 37.45 -18.66
C GLY A 122 10.01 38.10 -19.62
N GLU A 123 10.86 37.32 -20.30
CA GLU A 123 11.69 37.83 -21.41
C GLU A 123 10.85 38.25 -22.62
N THR A 124 9.72 37.57 -22.82
CA THR A 124 8.70 37.98 -23.79
C THR A 124 7.79 39.03 -23.16
N LEU A 125 7.68 40.21 -23.77
CA LEU A 125 6.81 41.27 -23.25
C LEU A 125 5.32 40.91 -23.36
N PRO A 126 4.57 40.94 -22.24
CA PRO A 126 3.10 40.91 -22.21
C PRO A 126 2.48 41.99 -23.10
N GLN A 127 1.26 41.75 -23.57
CA GLN A 127 0.58 42.62 -24.55
C GLN A 127 0.42 44.06 -24.05
N ASP A 128 0.13 44.25 -22.76
CA ASP A 128 -0.04 45.57 -22.15
C ASP A 128 1.27 46.37 -22.11
N LEU A 129 2.38 45.73 -21.74
CA LEU A 129 3.69 46.36 -21.73
C LEU A 129 4.19 46.62 -23.16
N ARG A 130 3.90 45.73 -24.10
CA ARG A 130 4.21 45.92 -25.52
C ARG A 130 3.49 47.13 -26.10
N ALA A 131 2.20 47.31 -25.78
CA ALA A 131 1.43 48.47 -26.22
C ALA A 131 2.01 49.78 -25.68
N LYS A 132 2.43 49.83 -24.41
CA LYS A 132 3.05 51.01 -23.79
C LYS A 132 4.41 51.37 -24.39
N VAL A 133 5.21 50.36 -24.74
CA VAL A 133 6.49 50.58 -25.44
C VAL A 133 6.24 51.10 -26.85
N GLN A 134 5.27 50.54 -27.58
CA GLN A 134 4.90 51.01 -28.92
C GLN A 134 4.33 52.44 -28.91
N ALA A 135 3.59 52.80 -27.86
CA ALA A 135 3.08 54.15 -27.64
C ALA A 135 4.17 55.15 -27.18
N GLY A 136 5.38 54.68 -26.88
CA GLY A 136 6.49 55.52 -26.37
C GLY A 136 6.33 55.95 -24.91
N GLU A 137 5.36 55.39 -24.19
CA GLU A 137 5.07 55.71 -22.78
C GLU A 137 6.05 55.05 -21.81
N LEU A 138 6.71 53.97 -22.24
CA LEU A 138 7.63 53.19 -21.41
C LEU A 138 8.84 52.75 -22.25
N PRO A 139 10.09 52.93 -21.79
CA PRO A 139 11.24 52.40 -22.50
C PRO A 139 11.27 50.88 -22.44
N LEU A 140 11.82 50.25 -23.49
CA LEU A 140 11.85 48.79 -23.64
C LEU A 140 12.51 48.08 -22.44
N ASP A 141 13.60 48.64 -21.91
CA ASP A 141 14.33 48.01 -20.81
C ASP A 141 13.52 48.02 -19.52
N ALA A 142 12.88 49.14 -19.19
CA ALA A 142 11.97 49.22 -18.03
C ALA A 142 10.76 48.27 -18.20
N ALA A 143 10.25 48.14 -19.42
CA ALA A 143 9.17 47.22 -19.72
C ALA A 143 9.59 45.74 -19.51
N LYS A 144 10.83 45.37 -19.86
CA LYS A 144 11.39 44.04 -19.59
C LYS A 144 11.60 43.80 -18.09
N GLU A 145 12.09 44.78 -17.34
CA GLU A 145 12.23 44.65 -15.88
C GLU A 145 10.88 44.41 -15.20
N VAL A 146 9.86 45.18 -15.57
CA VAL A 146 8.50 44.99 -15.06
C VAL A 146 7.94 43.62 -15.45
N SER A 147 8.21 43.18 -16.69
CA SER A 147 7.81 41.86 -17.18
C SER A 147 8.43 40.73 -16.35
N ARG A 148 9.75 40.73 -16.17
CA ARG A 148 10.48 39.75 -15.33
C ARG A 148 10.01 39.76 -13.88
N ALA A 149 9.77 40.95 -13.32
CA ALA A 149 9.26 41.09 -11.94
C ALA A 149 7.86 40.48 -11.79
N ARG A 150 6.96 40.72 -12.76
CA ARG A 150 5.61 40.13 -12.77
C ARG A 150 5.67 38.61 -12.93
N ALA A 151 6.49 38.11 -13.84
CA ALA A 151 6.69 36.69 -14.06
C ALA A 151 7.19 35.99 -12.78
N THR A 152 8.16 36.60 -12.09
CA THR A 152 8.67 36.09 -10.80
C THR A 152 7.56 36.03 -9.74
N LEU A 153 6.75 37.09 -9.62
CA LEU A 153 5.65 37.13 -8.66
C LEU A 153 4.58 36.07 -8.98
N GLN A 154 4.22 35.92 -10.25
CA GLN A 154 3.25 34.91 -10.70
C GLN A 154 3.75 33.50 -10.38
N HIS A 155 5.02 33.21 -10.68
CA HIS A 155 5.62 31.91 -10.37
C HIS A 155 5.63 31.63 -8.87
N GLN A 156 5.97 32.62 -8.03
CA GLN A 156 5.92 32.46 -6.57
C GLN A 156 4.51 32.15 -6.06
N GLN A 157 3.49 32.84 -6.58
CA GLN A 157 2.09 32.60 -6.21
C GLN A 157 1.62 31.21 -6.65
N GLU A 158 1.98 30.80 -7.86
CA GLU A 158 1.60 29.48 -8.39
C GLU A 158 2.27 28.36 -7.59
N THR A 159 3.56 28.46 -7.30
CA THR A 159 4.28 27.51 -6.45
C THR A 159 3.68 27.42 -5.05
N GLN A 160 3.25 28.54 -4.46
CA GLN A 160 2.55 28.53 -3.16
C GLN A 160 1.21 27.79 -3.24
N ARG A 161 0.39 28.08 -4.27
CA ARG A 161 -0.90 27.40 -4.47
C ARG A 161 -0.74 25.91 -4.69
N GLN A 162 0.22 25.50 -5.51
CA GLN A 162 0.51 24.08 -5.74
C GLN A 162 1.00 23.39 -4.47
N ALA A 163 1.86 24.04 -3.68
CA ALA A 163 2.29 23.50 -2.40
C ALA A 163 1.14 23.33 -1.40
N GLU A 164 0.20 24.28 -1.35
CA GLU A 164 -1.01 24.17 -0.53
C GLU A 164 -1.93 23.02 -0.98
N GLN A 165 -2.15 22.89 -2.30
CA GLN A 165 -2.95 21.80 -2.86
C GLN A 165 -2.36 20.43 -2.53
N ARG A 166 -1.04 20.27 -2.68
CA ARG A 166 -0.34 19.02 -2.35
C ARG A 166 -0.43 18.67 -0.87
N ARG A 167 -0.27 19.66 0.01
CA ARG A 167 -0.46 19.43 1.45
C ARG A 167 -1.85 18.92 1.78
N GLN A 168 -2.89 19.50 1.16
CA GLN A 168 -4.27 19.03 1.36
C GLN A 168 -4.49 17.62 0.83
N GLU A 169 -3.90 17.27 -0.32
CA GLU A 169 -3.99 15.92 -0.88
C GLU A 169 -3.24 14.90 -0.02
N ASP A 170 -2.02 15.22 0.41
CA ASP A 170 -1.23 14.40 1.30
C ASP A 170 -1.96 14.18 2.63
N GLU A 171 -2.54 15.22 3.22
CA GLU A 171 -3.36 15.11 4.42
C GLU A 171 -4.54 14.15 4.22
N ARG A 172 -5.25 14.23 3.10
CA ARG A 172 -6.36 13.31 2.78
C ARG A 172 -5.89 11.87 2.62
N VAL A 173 -4.77 11.65 1.93
CA VAL A 173 -4.18 10.32 1.74
C VAL A 173 -3.74 9.74 3.09
N GLN A 174 -3.08 10.54 3.93
CA GLN A 174 -2.63 10.11 5.26
C GLN A 174 -3.81 9.82 6.19
N GLN A 175 -4.87 10.64 6.15
CA GLN A 175 -6.11 10.37 6.87
C GLN A 175 -6.71 9.03 6.42
N GLY A 176 -6.87 8.80 5.12
CA GLY A 176 -7.40 7.54 4.59
C GLY A 176 -6.57 6.31 5.00
N ARG A 177 -5.23 6.44 5.00
CA ARG A 177 -4.31 5.40 5.51
C ARG A 177 -4.51 5.15 7.00
N ALA A 178 -4.58 6.19 7.82
CA ALA A 178 -4.78 6.07 9.26
C ALA A 178 -6.10 5.36 9.62
N LEU A 179 -7.19 5.67 8.90
CA LEU A 179 -8.47 4.97 9.06
C LEU A 179 -8.33 3.48 8.70
N ARG A 180 -7.64 3.18 7.60
CA ARG A 180 -7.39 1.81 7.15
C ARG A 180 -6.59 1.00 8.15
N ASP A 181 -5.47 1.54 8.59
CA ASP A 181 -4.56 0.88 9.52
C ASP A 181 -5.24 0.64 10.88
N THR A 182 -6.13 1.55 11.27
CA THR A 182 -6.96 1.39 12.47
C THR A 182 -7.93 0.22 12.35
N ALA A 183 -8.62 0.07 11.21
CA ALA A 183 -9.51 -1.06 10.97
C ALA A 183 -8.74 -2.40 10.90
N ILE A 184 -7.58 -2.42 10.24
CA ILE A 184 -6.72 -3.61 10.12
C ILE A 184 -6.19 -4.03 11.50
N SER A 185 -5.63 -3.10 12.26
CA SER A 185 -5.08 -3.38 13.59
C SER A 185 -6.15 -3.91 14.55
N TRP A 186 -7.34 -3.33 14.51
CA TRP A 186 -8.48 -3.82 15.29
C TRP A 186 -8.88 -5.24 14.89
N ALA A 187 -9.00 -5.53 13.60
CA ALA A 187 -9.38 -6.86 13.12
C ALA A 187 -8.35 -7.94 13.52
N ASN A 188 -7.05 -7.60 13.45
CA ASN A 188 -5.97 -8.49 13.85
C ASN A 188 -5.97 -8.78 15.35
N ASP A 189 -6.20 -7.77 16.20
CA ASP A 189 -6.36 -7.96 17.65
C ASP A 189 -7.55 -8.89 17.97
N ARG A 190 -8.69 -8.70 17.29
CA ARG A 190 -9.87 -9.56 17.48
C ARG A 190 -9.65 -10.99 17.02
N ASN A 191 -9.03 -11.20 15.87
CA ASN A 191 -8.72 -12.53 15.38
C ASN A 191 -7.77 -13.30 16.32
N THR A 192 -6.91 -12.59 17.05
CA THR A 192 -5.99 -13.19 18.03
C THR A 192 -6.72 -13.58 19.32
N ARG A 193 -7.72 -12.79 19.75
CA ARG A 193 -8.45 -12.98 21.02
C ARG A 193 -9.69 -13.86 20.90
N ASP A 194 -10.33 -13.92 19.73
CA ASP A 194 -11.55 -14.68 19.48
C ASP A 194 -11.32 -15.73 18.36
N PRO A 195 -11.13 -17.01 18.71
CA PRO A 195 -11.01 -18.10 17.73
C PRO A 195 -12.22 -18.27 16.82
N ALA A 196 -13.41 -17.81 17.25
CA ALA A 196 -14.64 -17.84 16.46
C ALA A 196 -14.86 -16.55 15.65
N PHE A 197 -13.87 -15.65 15.59
CA PHE A 197 -14.02 -14.38 14.88
C PHE A 197 -14.28 -14.56 13.38
N GLN A 198 -13.60 -15.53 12.73
CA GLN A 198 -13.78 -15.80 11.30
C GLN A 198 -15.22 -16.19 10.94
N SER A 199 -15.90 -16.99 11.79
CA SER A 199 -17.29 -17.37 11.52
C SER A 199 -18.28 -16.22 11.70
N LYS A 200 -17.90 -15.19 12.47
CA LYS A 200 -18.68 -13.97 12.68
C LYS A 200 -18.44 -12.90 11.61
N GLU A 201 -17.44 -13.07 10.75
CA GLU A 201 -17.07 -12.08 9.73
C GLU A 201 -18.24 -11.67 8.81
N PRO A 202 -19.08 -12.59 8.28
CA PRO A 202 -20.20 -12.22 7.42
C PRO A 202 -21.27 -11.37 8.14
N LEU A 203 -21.54 -11.68 9.41
CA LEU A 203 -22.49 -10.92 10.24
C LEU A 203 -21.93 -9.54 10.57
N MET A 204 -20.64 -9.46 10.87
CA MET A 204 -19.93 -8.19 11.07
C MET A 204 -20.05 -7.26 9.87
N ARG A 205 -19.85 -7.75 8.64
CA ARG A 205 -19.96 -6.92 7.42
C ARG A 205 -21.36 -6.32 7.27
N ARG A 206 -22.39 -7.13 7.50
CA ARG A 206 -23.79 -6.67 7.42
C ARG A 206 -24.08 -5.59 8.46
N GLU A 207 -23.63 -5.78 9.69
CA GLU A 207 -23.83 -4.82 10.77
C GLU A 207 -23.07 -3.52 10.54
N ILE A 208 -21.84 -3.59 10.05
CA ILE A 208 -21.05 -2.40 9.68
C ILE A 208 -21.75 -1.63 8.57
N ALA A 209 -22.21 -2.30 7.51
CA ALA A 209 -22.94 -1.65 6.41
C ALA A 209 -24.25 -1.01 6.89
N PHE A 210 -24.93 -1.63 7.86
CA PHE A 210 -26.11 -1.07 8.51
C PHE A 210 -25.76 0.21 9.30
N LEU A 211 -24.76 0.15 10.19
CA LEU A 211 -24.30 1.30 10.96
C LEU A 211 -23.80 2.45 10.08
N GLN A 212 -23.13 2.16 8.97
CA GLN A 212 -22.69 3.18 8.03
C GLN A 212 -23.85 3.86 7.30
N ARG A 213 -24.94 3.13 7.05
CA ARG A 213 -26.14 3.70 6.44
C ARG A 213 -26.92 4.59 7.42
N GLU A 214 -26.90 4.25 8.71
CA GLU A 214 -27.60 5.02 9.74
C GLU A 214 -26.79 6.22 10.26
N GLU A 215 -25.49 6.04 10.54
CA GLU A 215 -24.64 7.02 11.22
C GLU A 215 -23.62 7.68 10.28
N GLY A 216 -23.40 7.12 9.08
CA GLY A 216 -22.38 7.55 8.13
C GLY A 216 -21.05 6.81 8.27
N ILE A 217 -20.13 7.09 7.35
CA ILE A 217 -18.77 6.55 7.37
C ILE A 217 -17.92 7.40 8.34
N PRO A 218 -17.26 6.80 9.34
CA PRO A 218 -16.42 7.55 10.26
C PRO A 218 -15.20 8.16 9.56
N ASN A 219 -14.93 9.43 9.85
CA ASN A 219 -13.78 10.16 9.29
C ASN A 219 -12.60 10.29 10.27
N THR A 220 -12.69 9.65 11.44
CA THR A 220 -11.62 9.65 12.46
C THR A 220 -11.24 8.22 12.85
N PRO A 221 -9.97 7.97 13.20
CA PRO A 221 -9.54 6.65 13.68
C PRO A 221 -10.34 6.15 14.89
N GLU A 222 -10.68 7.05 15.81
CA GLU A 222 -11.48 6.73 17.00
C GLU A 222 -12.90 6.31 16.60
N GLY A 223 -13.54 7.06 15.69
CA GLY A 223 -14.87 6.71 15.19
C GLY A 223 -14.89 5.35 14.48
N VAL A 224 -13.84 5.02 13.73
CA VAL A 224 -13.68 3.69 13.11
C VAL A 224 -13.65 2.58 14.18
N ARG A 225 -12.86 2.76 15.25
CA ARG A 225 -12.80 1.77 16.35
C ARG A 225 -14.13 1.62 17.06
N ASP A 226 -14.83 2.72 17.32
CA ASP A 226 -16.10 2.70 18.03
C ASP A 226 -17.19 2.01 17.23
N GLN A 227 -17.27 2.28 15.93
CA GLN A 227 -18.22 1.61 15.04
C GLN A 227 -17.93 0.11 14.96
N LEU A 228 -16.65 -0.29 14.84
CA LEU A 228 -16.23 -1.69 14.84
C LEU A 228 -16.55 -2.39 16.16
N ASN A 229 -16.31 -1.74 17.31
CA ASN A 229 -16.63 -2.28 18.62
C ASN A 229 -18.15 -2.45 18.81
N ARG A 230 -18.97 -1.50 18.34
CA ARG A 230 -20.43 -1.60 18.38
C ARG A 230 -20.95 -2.73 17.51
N ALA A 231 -20.47 -2.84 16.27
CA ALA A 231 -20.82 -3.95 15.39
C ALA A 231 -20.47 -5.31 16.03
N TYR A 232 -19.27 -5.42 16.61
CA TYR A 232 -18.82 -6.63 17.29
C TYR A 232 -19.66 -6.99 18.52
N ALA A 233 -20.08 -5.99 19.31
CA ALA A 233 -20.97 -6.21 20.44
C ALA A 233 -22.34 -6.74 19.97
N SER A 234 -22.92 -6.13 18.94
CA SER A 234 -24.20 -6.55 18.34
C SER A 234 -24.14 -7.99 17.82
N VAL A 235 -23.11 -8.32 17.02
CA VAL A 235 -22.93 -9.67 16.48
C VAL A 235 -22.73 -10.72 17.58
N ASN A 236 -21.98 -10.39 18.64
CA ASN A 236 -21.82 -11.31 19.77
C ASN A 236 -23.11 -11.54 20.55
N GLN A 237 -23.96 -10.51 20.70
CA GLN A 237 -25.28 -10.68 21.29
C GLN A 237 -26.15 -11.59 20.43
N GLN A 238 -26.19 -11.37 19.11
CA GLN A 238 -26.93 -12.22 18.17
C GLN A 238 -26.42 -13.67 18.20
N ALA A 239 -25.10 -13.89 18.24
CA ALA A 239 -24.50 -15.22 18.32
C ALA A 239 -24.83 -15.94 19.63
N ARG A 240 -24.96 -15.22 20.76
CA ARG A 240 -25.39 -15.80 22.05
C ARG A 240 -26.84 -16.23 22.05
N VAL A 241 -27.72 -15.50 21.35
CA VAL A 241 -29.14 -15.82 21.26
C VAL A 241 -29.39 -17.05 20.36
N VAL A 242 -28.56 -17.24 19.35
CA VAL A 242 -28.67 -18.36 18.39
C VAL A 242 -27.96 -19.63 18.86
N ALA A 243 -27.02 -19.53 19.81
CA ALA A 243 -26.42 -20.70 20.43
C ALA A 243 -27.50 -21.44 21.26
N PRO A 244 -27.82 -22.72 20.99
CA PRO A 244 -28.73 -23.47 21.84
C PRO A 244 -28.14 -23.48 23.24
N ALA A 245 -28.94 -23.07 24.24
CA ALA A 245 -28.56 -23.16 25.65
C ALA A 245 -27.94 -24.53 25.87
N ALA A 246 -26.65 -24.56 26.24
CA ALA A 246 -25.90 -25.80 26.35
C ALA A 246 -26.74 -26.80 27.13
N ALA A 247 -27.19 -27.86 26.45
CA ALA A 247 -28.00 -28.89 27.08
C ALA A 247 -27.26 -29.33 28.35
N PRO A 248 -27.92 -29.38 29.52
CA PRO A 248 -27.25 -29.73 30.76
C PRO A 248 -26.52 -31.05 30.53
N ARG A 249 -25.20 -31.03 30.75
CA ARG A 249 -24.36 -32.24 30.61
C ARG A 249 -25.07 -33.35 31.38
N PRO A 250 -25.36 -34.52 30.77
CA PRO A 250 -26.04 -35.59 31.47
C PRO A 250 -25.24 -35.90 32.72
N ALA A 251 -25.91 -35.81 33.88
CA ALA A 251 -25.28 -36.09 35.17
C ALA A 251 -24.68 -37.50 35.09
N VAL A 252 -23.35 -37.57 35.17
CA VAL A 252 -22.64 -38.84 35.23
C VAL A 252 -23.07 -39.50 36.53
N ARG A 253 -23.95 -40.50 36.44
CA ARG A 253 -24.31 -41.33 37.58
C ARG A 253 -23.06 -42.14 37.94
N PRO A 254 -22.52 -42.02 39.16
CA PRO A 254 -21.43 -42.89 39.58
C PRO A 254 -21.92 -44.33 39.56
N VAL A 255 -21.16 -45.21 38.91
CA VAL A 255 -21.41 -46.65 38.90
C VAL A 255 -21.19 -47.15 40.32
N THR A 256 -22.28 -47.38 41.05
CA THR A 256 -22.28 -48.11 42.32
C THR A 256 -22.15 -49.61 42.04
N GLY A 257 -20.97 -50.17 42.27
CA GLY A 257 -20.78 -51.62 42.38
C GLY A 257 -19.38 -52.08 42.01
N GLY A 258 -18.54 -52.35 43.02
CA GLY A 258 -17.26 -53.04 42.85
C GLY A 258 -16.20 -52.58 43.83
N THR A 259 -16.09 -53.25 44.96
CA THR A 259 -15.01 -53.07 45.95
C THR A 259 -13.64 -53.41 45.35
N ALA A 260 -12.74 -52.43 45.31
CA ALA A 260 -11.30 -52.64 45.21
C ALA A 260 -10.60 -51.85 46.34
N PRO A 261 -9.66 -52.46 47.10
CA PRO A 261 -9.02 -51.80 48.23
C PRO A 261 -7.86 -50.94 47.73
N GLY A 262 -7.83 -49.68 48.13
CA GLY A 262 -6.70 -48.79 47.85
C GLY A 262 -7.11 -47.33 47.86
N THR A 263 -7.14 -46.72 49.03
CA THR A 263 -7.26 -45.26 49.16
C THR A 263 -5.97 -44.62 48.61
N PRO A 264 -6.01 -43.79 47.54
CA PRO A 264 -4.86 -42.97 47.22
C PRO A 264 -4.71 -41.90 48.30
N ALA A 265 -3.53 -41.85 48.93
CA ALA A 265 -3.20 -40.79 49.86
C ALA A 265 -3.25 -39.44 49.13
N ALA A 266 -3.91 -38.45 49.73
CA ALA A 266 -4.02 -37.11 49.18
C ALA A 266 -2.63 -36.49 49.00
N GLU A 267 -2.38 -35.89 47.83
CA GLU A 267 -1.18 -35.09 47.61
C GLU A 267 -1.18 -33.86 48.54
N PRO A 268 -0.05 -33.54 49.18
CA PRO A 268 0.02 -32.45 50.15
C PRO A 268 -0.12 -31.10 49.44
N ALA A 269 -1.07 -30.29 49.88
CA ALA A 269 -1.34 -28.95 49.34
C ALA A 269 -0.23 -27.91 49.66
N SER A 270 0.82 -28.31 50.38
CA SER A 270 1.86 -27.42 50.88
C SER A 270 3.14 -28.18 51.21
N MET A 271 4.29 -27.54 50.97
CA MET A 271 5.62 -28.08 51.29
C MET A 271 5.79 -28.38 52.80
N LEU A 272 5.06 -27.68 53.67
CA LEU A 272 5.06 -27.92 55.12
C LEU A 272 4.33 -29.22 55.50
N ASP A 273 3.35 -29.66 54.72
CA ASP A 273 2.64 -30.93 54.94
C ASP A 273 3.46 -32.14 54.49
N ALA A 274 4.27 -32.00 53.44
CA ALA A 274 5.18 -33.05 52.99
C ALA A 274 6.23 -33.40 54.07
N ILE A 275 6.75 -32.39 54.78
CA ILE A 275 7.75 -32.57 55.84
C ILE A 275 7.15 -33.28 57.06
N LYS A 276 5.92 -32.93 57.46
CA LYS A 276 5.21 -33.60 58.58
C LYS A 276 4.88 -35.06 58.26
N MET A 277 4.60 -35.37 57.00
CA MET A 277 4.32 -36.74 56.57
C MET A 277 5.58 -37.62 56.56
N GLY A 278 6.77 -37.05 56.30
CA GLY A 278 8.05 -37.77 56.31
C GLY A 278 8.62 -38.08 57.69
N LEU A 279 8.22 -37.33 58.72
CA LEU A 279 8.68 -37.51 60.12
C LEU A 279 7.89 -38.56 60.92
N ARG A 280 6.89 -39.20 60.31
CA ARG A 280 6.19 -40.37 60.85
C ARG A 280 6.67 -41.64 60.14
N LYS A 281 7.89 -42.05 60.44
CA LYS A 281 8.39 -43.42 60.24
C LYS A 281 9.26 -43.81 61.43
#